data_AF-X1GGK3-F1
#
_entry.id   AF-X1GGK3-F1
#
_cell.length_a   1.000
_cell.length_b   1.000
_cell.length_c   1.000
_cell.angle_alpha   90.00
_cell.angle_beta   90.00
_cell.angle_gamma   90.00
#
_symmetry.space_group_name_H-M   'P 1'
#
loop_
_entity.id
_entity.type
_entity.pdbx_description
1 polymer ?
#
loop_
_entity_poly.entity_id
_entity_poly.type
_entity_poly.pdbx_seq_one_letter_code
_entity_poly.pdbx_strand_id
1 'polypeptide(L)' 'DSPQADRLRAAVRRAGLTAVLGVSERDGGSLYIAQWLLGPDGETIASRRKLRPTHAERTVYGEG' A
#
# COMPACT_ATOMS: atom_id res chain seq x y z
N ASP A 1 -1.22 -5.97 -8.26
CA ASP A 1 0.14 -6.54 -8.34
C ASP A 1 0.99 -5.76 -9.33
N SER A 2 2.19 -5.35 -8.90
CA SER A 2 3.10 -4.49 -9.67
C SER A 2 4.56 -4.87 -9.39
N PRO A 3 5.52 -4.52 -10.26
CA PRO A 3 6.94 -4.77 -10.01
C PRO A 3 7.48 -4.14 -8.71
N GLN A 4 6.85 -3.06 -8.24
CA GLN A 4 7.17 -2.43 -6.96
C GLN A 4 6.64 -3.28 -5.79
N ALA A 5 5.41 -3.78 -5.90
CA ALA A 5 4.81 -4.65 -4.90
C ALA A 5 5.61 -5.95 -4.73
N ASP A 6 6.02 -6.58 -5.83
CA ASP A 6 6.78 -7.83 -5.79
C ASP A 6 8.15 -7.65 -5.11
N ARG A 7 8.81 -6.52 -5.37
CA ARG A 7 10.08 -6.17 -4.71
C ARG A 7 9.91 -5.98 -3.21
N LEU A 8 8.82 -5.34 -2.77
CA LEU A 8 8.50 -5.16 -1.36
C LEU A 8 8.21 -6.50 -0.69
N ARG A 9 7.35 -7.35 -1.25
CA ARG A 9 7.07 -8.71 -0.75
C ARG A 9 8.35 -9.53 -0.60
N ALA A 10 9.20 -9.54 -1.62
CA ALA A 10 10.46 -10.26 -1.59
C ALA A 10 11.41 -9.72 -0.51
N ALA A 11 11.47 -8.40 -0.31
CA ALA A 11 12.30 -7.79 0.73
C ALA A 11 11.81 -8.17 2.13
N VAL A 12 10.50 -8.09 2.36
CA VAL A 12 9.86 -8.46 3.63
C VAL A 12 10.10 -9.94 3.95
N ARG A 13 9.89 -10.83 2.97
CA ARG A 13 10.17 -12.27 3.11
C ARG A 13 11.63 -12.56 3.43
N ARG A 14 12.57 -11.88 2.78
CA ARG A 14 14.01 -12.05 3.06
C ARG A 14 14.38 -11.59 4.46
N ALA A 15 13.73 -10.54 4.97
CA ALA A 15 13.96 -10.05 6.32
C ALA A 15 13.26 -10.92 7.38
N GLY A 16 12.22 -11.67 7.02
CA GLY A 16 11.43 -12.49 7.95
C GLY A 16 10.63 -11.64 8.95
N LEU A 17 10.23 -10.42 8.56
CA LEU A 17 9.56 -9.45 9.43
C LEU A 17 8.15 -9.15 8.91
N THR A 18 7.24 -8.76 9.80
CA THR A 18 5.97 -8.13 9.40
C THR A 18 6.22 -6.67 9.05
N ALA A 19 5.64 -6.18 7.95
CA ALA A 19 5.78 -4.78 7.53
C ALA A 19 4.42 -4.10 7.39
N VAL A 20 4.35 -2.84 7.84
CA VAL A 20 3.22 -1.93 7.62
C VAL A 20 3.71 -0.76 6.78
N LEU A 21 3.18 -0.62 5.57
CA LEU A 21 3.67 0.33 4.58
C LEU A 21 2.56 1.31 4.19
N GLY A 22 2.87 2.61 4.17
CA GLY A 22 2.06 3.60 3.48
C GLY A 22 2.46 3.68 2.01
N VAL A 23 1.50 3.60 1.09
CA VAL A 23 1.75 3.64 -0.35
C VAL A 23 0.77 4.59 -1.05
N SER A 24 1.23 5.21 -2.13
CA SER A 24 0.36 5.89 -3.11
C SER A 24 -0.06 4.86 -4.15
N GLU A 25 -1.26 4.32 -4.01
CA GLU A 25 -1.81 3.32 -4.91
C GLU A 25 -2.40 4.00 -6.15
N ARG A 26 -2.07 3.50 -7.34
CA ARG A 26 -2.71 3.92 -8.59
C ARG A 26 -3.67 2.85 -9.07
N ASP A 27 -4.94 3.21 -9.22
CA ASP A 27 -5.99 2.32 -9.68
C ASP A 27 -7.03 3.10 -10.50
N GLY A 28 -7.46 2.55 -11.63
CA GLY A 28 -8.46 3.19 -12.50
C GLY A 28 -8.16 4.62 -12.96
N GLY A 29 -6.89 5.02 -13.02
CA GLY A 29 -6.48 6.40 -13.36
C GLY A 29 -6.50 7.39 -12.19
N SER A 30 -6.89 6.95 -10.99
CA SER A 30 -6.87 7.73 -9.76
C SER A 30 -5.72 7.31 -8.84
N LEU A 31 -5.34 8.19 -7.91
CA LEU A 31 -4.43 7.87 -6.82
C LEU A 31 -5.17 7.74 -5.50
N TYR A 32 -4.70 6.84 -4.63
CA TYR A 32 -5.24 6.64 -3.28
C TYR A 32 -4.09 6.60 -2.26
N ILE A 33 -4.34 7.13 -1.07
CA ILE A 33 -3.47 6.90 0.08
C ILE A 33 -3.87 5.53 0.64
N ALA A 34 -2.98 4.55 0.58
CA ALA A 34 -3.25 3.19 1.04
C ALA A 34 -2.25 2.73 2.09
N GLN A 35 -2.68 1.80 2.94
CA GLN A 35 -1.87 1.09 3.92
C GLN A 35 -1.87 -0.39 3.56
N TRP A 36 -0.67 -0.96 3.48
CA TRP A 36 -0.45 -2.34 3.12
C TRP A 36 0.27 -3.09 4.25
N LEU A 37 -0.31 -4.20 4.69
CA LEU A 37 0.22 -5.08 5.72
C LEU A 37 0.74 -6.35 5.06
N LEU A 38 2.04 -6.60 5.26
CA LEU A 38 2.74 -7.79 4.79
C LEU A 38 3.18 -8.64 5.97
N GLY A 39 2.92 -9.94 5.90
CA GLY A 39 3.42 -10.94 6.84
C GLY A 39 4.90 -11.27 6.64
N PRO A 40 5.52 -12.00 7.57
CA PRO A 40 6.94 -12.36 7.51
C PRO A 40 7.29 -13.30 6.35
N ASP A 41 6.30 -13.95 5.76
CA ASP A 41 6.39 -14.75 4.54
C ASP A 41 6.36 -13.89 3.26
N GLY A 42 6.13 -12.58 3.37
CA GLY A 42 5.92 -11.66 2.25
C GLY A 42 4.50 -11.69 1.70
N GLU A 43 3.57 -12.38 2.34
CA GLU A 43 2.17 -12.41 1.92
C GLU A 43 1.38 -11.22 2.43
N THR A 44 0.33 -10.85 1.69
CA THR A 44 -0.54 -9.75 2.08
C THR A 44 -1.51 -10.23 3.14
N ILE A 45 -1.42 -9.62 4.32
CA ILE A 45 -2.38 -9.81 5.40
C ILE A 45 -3.60 -8.93 5.14
N ALA A 46 -3.37 -7.66 4.80
CA ALA A 46 -4.44 -6.71 4.52
C ALA A 46 -3.94 -5.55 3.65
N SER A 47 -4.84 -4.97 2.87
CA SER A 47 -4.64 -3.66 2.24
C SER A 47 -5.91 -2.84 2.43
N ARG A 48 -5.75 -1.55 2.74
CA ARG A 48 -6.87 -0.61 2.85
C ARG A 48 -6.47 0.75 2.30
N ARG A 49 -7.46 1.50 1.84
CA ARG A 49 -7.31 2.90 1.46
C ARG A 49 -7.71 3.81 2.64
N LYS A 50 -7.33 5.10 2.57
CA LYS A 50 -7.74 6.13 3.54
C LYS A 50 -9.13 6.63 3.15
N LEU A 51 -10.11 6.29 4.00
CA LEU A 51 -11.53 6.60 3.75
C LEU A 51 -11.77 8.06 3.36
N ARG A 52 -11.07 8.99 4.01
CA ARG A 52 -11.23 10.43 3.81
C ARG A 52 -9.85 11.10 3.78
N PRO A 53 -9.27 11.39 2.60
CA PRO A 53 -8.11 12.27 2.48
C PRO A 53 -8.43 13.66 3.04
N THR A 54 -7.44 14.31 3.64
CA THR A 54 -7.59 15.56 4.40
C THR A 54 -6.99 16.75 3.66
N HIS A 55 -7.68 17.89 3.70
CA HIS A 55 -7.23 19.18 3.15
C HIS A 55 -6.65 19.04 1.72
N ALA A 56 -5.37 19.36 1.53
CA ALA A 56 -4.70 19.39 0.24
C ALA A 56 -4.55 18.00 -0.39
N GLU A 57 -4.60 16.92 0.39
CA GLU A 57 -4.54 15.56 -0.16
C GLU A 57 -5.68 15.30 -1.16
N ARG A 58 -6.85 15.92 -0.98
CA ARG A 58 -8.01 15.79 -1.88
C ARG A 58 -7.78 16.34 -3.29
N THR A 59 -6.70 17.11 -3.50
CA THR A 59 -6.33 17.59 -4.84
C THR A 59 -5.65 16.51 -5.68
N VAL A 60 -5.16 15.43 -5.04
CA VAL A 60 -4.38 14.37 -5.69
C VAL A 60 -5.02 13.00 -5.47
N TYR A 61 -5.56 12.75 -4.28
CA TYR A 61 -6.00 11.44 -3.85
C TYR A 61 -7.52 11.35 -3.71
N GLY A 62 -8.07 10.24 -4.19
CA GLY A 62 -9.48 9.88 -4.01
C GLY A 62 -9.79 9.27 -2.65
N GLU A 63 -11.07 9.21 -2.33
CA GLU A 63 -11.60 8.50 -1.15
C GLU A 63 -11.60 6.98 -1.40
N GLY A 64 -11.23 6.19 -0.39
CA GLY A 64 -11.27 4.72 -0.46
C GLY A 64 -10.99 4.05 0.87
#